data_AF-A0A4Z2FS67-F1
#
_entry.id   AF-A0A4Z2FS67-F1
#
_cell.length_a   1.000
_cell.length_b   1.000
_cell.length_c   1.000
_cell.angle_alpha   90.00
_cell.angle_beta   90.00
_cell.angle_gamma   90.00
#
_symmetry.space_group_name_H-M   'P 1'
#
loop_
_entity.id
_entity.type
_entity.pdbx_description
1 polymer ?
#
loop_
_entity_poly.entity_id
_entity_poly.type
_entity_poly.pdbx_seq_one_letter_code
_entity_poly.pdbx_strand_id
1 'polypeptide(L)'
;MSSRTSKETTEKHCVLCCQEVNIFALGKCDHPVCYRCSTKMRVLCDQKYCAVCREELDKVVFVKSLAAFSSLPYQQFPCEKKYDIYFSDEKIFAKYRHLLLPECLRCSEPTVFSKFEELEYHMRKQHELFCCKLCSKHLKIFSHERKWYNRKELARHRAHGDPDDTSHRGHPLCKFCDDRYLDNDELLKHLRRDHYFCHFCDADGSQEYYSDYPYLSEHFKESHYLCEEGRCASEQFTHAFRSEIDFKAHKAAAHSKNRAEARQNRQIDVQFNYTSRQTRRNEGMLSGEDYDELRQRGGGGGGRGRPHGGQKSWRYSREEEDREVAAAMKASMAQCRQEERAPMQDRGPMQERGPMQERGAMQERSAPKHCREERTERADPEDPKNRTGLIKPTSKPPGEKGTC
;
A
#
# COMPACT_ATOMS: atom_id res chain seq x y z
N MET A 1 -50.75 -15.26 1.36
CA MET A 1 -50.39 -14.59 2.63
C MET A 1 -48.86 -14.45 2.75
N SER A 2 -48.18 -13.80 1.81
CA SER A 2 -46.70 -13.91 1.72
C SER A 2 -45.97 -12.55 1.68
N SER A 3 -46.59 -11.48 2.21
CA SER A 3 -46.08 -10.11 2.04
C SER A 3 -45.74 -9.39 3.34
N ARG A 4 -45.81 -10.07 4.51
CA ARG A 4 -45.48 -9.48 5.82
C ARG A 4 -44.10 -9.85 6.36
N THR A 5 -43.44 -10.89 5.85
CA THR A 5 -42.16 -11.40 6.38
C THR A 5 -40.93 -10.65 5.87
N SER A 6 -41.06 -9.78 4.86
CA SER A 6 -39.93 -9.08 4.21
C SER A 6 -39.52 -7.77 4.88
N LYS A 7 -40.40 -7.14 5.68
CA LYS A 7 -40.11 -5.85 6.35
C LYS A 7 -39.49 -6.03 7.74
N GLU A 8 -39.85 -7.11 8.42
CA GLU A 8 -39.37 -7.42 9.78
C GLU A 8 -37.93 -7.96 9.81
N THR A 9 -37.42 -8.39 8.66
CA THR A 9 -36.08 -8.96 8.48
C THR A 9 -35.01 -7.88 8.21
N THR A 10 -35.36 -6.77 7.55
CA THR A 10 -34.41 -5.67 7.30
C THR A 10 -34.13 -4.81 8.53
N GLU A 11 -35.04 -4.78 9.51
CA GLU A 11 -34.89 -3.99 10.75
C GLU A 11 -33.90 -4.61 11.75
N LYS A 12 -33.54 -5.88 11.55
CA LYS A 12 -32.63 -6.61 12.44
C LYS A 12 -31.20 -6.69 11.94
N HIS A 13 -30.85 -6.05 10.82
CA HIS A 13 -29.48 -6.11 10.28
C HIS A 13 -28.75 -4.77 10.47
N CYS A 14 -27.46 -4.86 10.77
CA CYS A 14 -26.63 -3.67 10.94
C CYS A 14 -26.27 -3.09 9.58
N VAL A 15 -26.47 -1.79 9.40
CA VAL A 15 -26.08 -1.08 8.17
C VAL A 15 -24.57 -1.07 7.90
N LEU A 16 -23.74 -1.33 8.93
CA LEU A 16 -22.27 -1.30 8.82
C LEU A 16 -21.65 -2.68 8.58
N CYS A 17 -22.09 -3.70 9.32
CA CYS A 17 -21.50 -5.04 9.22
C CYS A 17 -22.42 -6.06 8.55
N CYS A 18 -23.65 -5.67 8.17
CA CYS A 18 -24.66 -6.55 7.57
C CYS A 18 -24.99 -7.80 8.40
N GLN A 19 -24.63 -7.83 9.69
CA GLN A 19 -24.93 -8.92 10.62
C GLN A 19 -26.23 -8.64 11.37
N GLU A 20 -26.88 -9.71 11.83
CA GLU A 20 -28.05 -9.63 12.71
C GLU A 20 -27.72 -8.92 14.03
N VAL A 21 -28.64 -8.06 14.46
CA VAL A 21 -28.51 -7.13 15.58
C VAL A 21 -29.47 -7.53 16.67
N ASN A 22 -28.90 -8.00 17.78
CA ASN A 22 -29.63 -8.27 19.01
C ASN A 22 -29.59 -7.09 20.00
N ILE A 23 -28.65 -6.17 19.80
CA ILE A 23 -28.42 -5.00 20.65
C ILE A 23 -28.10 -3.82 19.74
N PHE A 24 -28.97 -2.83 19.79
CA PHE A 24 -28.90 -1.61 19.01
C PHE A 24 -28.23 -0.50 19.81
N ALA A 25 -27.48 0.33 19.11
CA ALA A 25 -26.86 1.55 19.59
C ALA A 25 -27.60 2.72 18.95
N LEU A 26 -28.14 3.60 19.79
CA LEU A 26 -28.91 4.76 19.39
C LEU A 26 -28.30 6.04 19.95
N GLY A 27 -28.23 7.07 19.13
CA GLY A 27 -27.92 8.44 19.56
C GLY A 27 -29.10 9.37 19.28
N LYS A 28 -28.93 10.67 19.50
CA LYS A 28 -29.97 11.69 19.24
C LYS A 28 -30.57 11.69 17.83
N CYS A 29 -29.86 11.13 16.85
CA CYS A 29 -30.30 11.01 15.46
C CYS A 29 -31.19 9.78 15.19
N ASP A 30 -31.44 8.92 16.18
CA ASP A 30 -32.28 7.71 16.11
C ASP A 30 -31.92 6.65 15.04
N HIS A 31 -30.77 6.79 14.37
CA HIS A 31 -30.28 5.78 13.42
C HIS A 31 -29.77 4.52 14.15
N PRO A 32 -30.37 3.33 13.90
CA PRO A 32 -29.96 2.10 14.56
C PRO A 32 -28.67 1.52 13.98
N VAL A 33 -27.68 1.30 14.84
CA VAL A 33 -26.42 0.60 14.51
C VAL A 33 -26.20 -0.53 15.51
N CYS A 34 -25.51 -1.61 15.16
CA CYS A 34 -25.21 -2.64 16.16
C CYS A 34 -24.21 -2.14 17.22
N TYR A 35 -24.35 -2.64 18.45
CA TYR A 35 -23.45 -2.25 19.54
C TYR A 35 -21.96 -2.53 19.25
N ARG A 36 -21.64 -3.58 18.46
CA ARG A 36 -20.26 -3.91 18.07
C ARG A 36 -19.64 -2.81 17.21
N CYS A 37 -20.33 -2.39 16.15
CA CYS A 37 -19.85 -1.34 15.28
C CYS A 37 -19.80 0.02 15.99
N SER A 38 -20.81 0.35 16.80
CA SER A 38 -20.79 1.57 17.61
C SER A 38 -19.61 1.57 18.60
N THR A 39 -19.32 0.43 19.23
CA THR A 39 -18.17 0.29 20.15
C THR A 39 -16.86 0.44 19.39
N LYS A 40 -16.73 -0.18 18.20
CA LYS A 40 -15.53 -0.06 17.36
C LYS A 40 -15.25 1.39 17.00
N MET A 41 -16.26 2.12 16.52
CA MET A 41 -16.11 3.53 16.14
C MET A 41 -15.73 4.41 17.33
N ARG A 42 -16.45 4.32 18.46
CA ARG A 42 -16.23 5.20 19.62
C ARG A 42 -14.99 4.85 20.42
N VAL A 43 -14.76 3.56 20.67
CA VAL A 43 -13.74 3.10 21.62
C VAL A 43 -12.41 2.84 20.92
N LEU A 44 -12.42 2.26 19.72
CA LEU A 44 -11.19 1.90 19.01
C LEU A 44 -10.72 2.98 18.02
N CYS A 45 -11.66 3.64 17.34
CA CYS A 45 -11.35 4.68 16.34
C CYS A 45 -11.47 6.11 16.88
N ASP A 46 -11.97 6.31 18.10
CA ASP A 46 -12.23 7.63 18.71
C ASP A 46 -13.13 8.55 17.84
N GLN A 47 -14.10 7.94 17.16
CA GLN A 47 -15.04 8.63 16.28
C GLN A 47 -16.42 8.69 16.94
N LYS A 48 -16.88 9.90 17.26
CA LYS A 48 -18.16 10.16 17.93
C LYS A 48 -19.33 10.51 16.98
N TYR A 49 -19.15 10.42 15.67
CA TYR A 49 -20.22 10.74 14.71
C TYR A 49 -21.08 9.51 14.35
N CYS A 50 -22.31 9.74 13.91
CA CYS A 50 -23.21 8.71 13.42
C CYS A 50 -22.75 8.18 12.05
N ALA A 51 -22.63 6.86 11.88
CA ALA A 51 -22.23 6.27 10.60
C ALA A 51 -23.21 6.49 9.45
N VAL A 52 -24.48 6.80 9.75
CA VAL A 52 -25.54 6.98 8.75
C VAL A 52 -25.67 8.43 8.32
N CYS A 53 -25.84 9.36 9.27
CA CYS A 53 -26.09 10.78 8.99
C CYS A 53 -24.90 11.70 9.25
N ARG A 54 -23.77 11.17 9.77
CA ARG A 54 -22.56 11.92 10.16
C ARG A 54 -22.77 13.00 11.23
N GLU A 55 -23.92 13.04 11.87
CA GLU A 55 -24.16 13.93 13.01
C GLU A 55 -23.26 13.54 14.19
N GLU A 56 -22.67 14.53 14.86
CA GLU A 56 -21.89 14.30 16.07
C GLU A 56 -22.79 13.89 17.23
N LEU A 57 -22.48 12.75 17.85
CA LEU A 57 -23.29 12.14 18.88
C LEU A 57 -22.55 12.19 20.23
N ASP A 58 -22.97 13.11 21.09
CA ASP A 58 -22.38 13.27 22.43
C ASP A 58 -22.61 12.03 23.31
N LYS A 59 -23.77 11.40 23.16
CA LYS A 59 -24.20 10.25 23.97
C LYS A 59 -24.79 9.15 23.09
N VAL A 60 -24.51 7.91 23.44
CA VAL A 60 -25.13 6.74 22.80
C VAL A 60 -25.65 5.79 23.86
N VAL A 61 -26.85 5.25 23.61
CA VAL A 61 -27.51 4.28 24.48
C VAL A 61 -27.58 2.93 23.76
N PHE A 62 -27.16 1.87 24.44
CA PHE A 62 -27.33 0.51 23.95
C PHE A 62 -28.61 -0.09 24.52
N VAL A 63 -29.49 -0.53 23.61
CA VAL A 63 -30.83 -1.04 23.91
C VAL A 63 -31.09 -2.36 23.18
N LYS A 64 -31.95 -3.21 23.76
CA LYS A 64 -32.39 -4.45 23.11
C LYS A 64 -33.54 -4.22 22.11
N SER A 65 -34.45 -3.31 22.44
CA SER A 65 -35.60 -2.93 21.60
C SER A 65 -35.45 -1.49 21.13
N LEU A 66 -35.77 -1.25 19.86
CA LEU A 66 -35.75 0.09 19.28
C LEU A 66 -36.81 0.98 19.94
N ALA A 67 -36.37 2.12 20.47
CA ALA A 67 -37.20 3.19 20.99
C ALA A 67 -36.51 4.52 20.66
N ALA A 68 -37.28 5.60 20.54
CA ALA A 68 -36.70 6.92 20.30
C ALA A 68 -35.75 7.33 21.42
N PHE A 69 -34.61 7.93 21.09
CA PHE A 69 -33.61 8.35 22.05
C PHE A 69 -34.19 9.29 23.13
N SER A 70 -35.14 10.14 22.72
CA SER A 70 -35.84 11.07 23.61
C SER A 70 -36.71 10.41 24.69
N SER A 71 -37.18 9.18 24.46
CA SER A 71 -38.03 8.46 25.42
C SER A 71 -37.24 7.53 26.35
N LEU A 72 -35.93 7.38 26.13
CA LEU A 72 -35.08 6.52 26.95
C LEU A 72 -34.64 7.22 28.25
N PRO A 73 -34.82 6.61 29.43
CA PRO A 73 -34.38 7.16 30.71
C PRO A 73 -32.86 6.95 30.91
N TYR A 74 -32.03 7.41 29.96
CA TYR A 74 -30.60 7.13 29.93
C TYR A 74 -29.81 7.65 31.14
N GLN A 75 -30.35 8.61 31.89
CA GLN A 75 -29.73 9.13 33.11
C GLN A 75 -29.67 8.11 34.25
N GLN A 76 -30.56 7.13 34.25
CA GLN A 76 -30.64 6.09 35.29
C GLN A 76 -29.84 4.83 34.91
N PHE A 77 -29.31 4.79 33.69
CA PHE A 77 -28.61 3.63 33.15
C PHE A 77 -27.14 3.58 33.60
N PRO A 78 -26.58 2.36 33.80
CA PRO A 78 -25.14 2.18 33.88
C PRO A 78 -24.45 2.88 32.70
N CYS A 79 -23.32 3.54 32.96
CA CYS A 79 -22.61 4.27 31.92
C CYS A 79 -21.09 4.08 32.00
N GLU A 80 -20.47 4.08 30.82
CA GLU A 80 -19.02 4.19 30.65
C GLU A 80 -18.69 5.66 30.39
N LYS A 81 -18.29 6.36 31.45
CA LYS A 81 -18.06 7.83 31.42
C LYS A 81 -16.99 8.26 30.43
N LYS A 82 -16.02 7.40 30.13
CA LYS A 82 -14.92 7.75 29.21
C LYS A 82 -15.37 7.91 27.76
N TYR A 83 -16.41 7.19 27.35
CA TYR A 83 -16.87 7.12 25.95
C TYR A 83 -18.32 7.59 25.77
N ASP A 84 -18.95 8.06 26.85
CA ASP A 84 -20.35 8.53 26.90
C ASP A 84 -21.36 7.49 26.39
N ILE A 85 -21.14 6.23 26.78
CA ILE A 85 -21.99 5.09 26.43
C ILE A 85 -22.85 4.70 27.63
N TYR A 86 -24.16 4.60 27.42
CA TYR A 86 -25.16 4.20 28.40
C TYR A 86 -25.77 2.85 28.04
N PHE A 87 -26.12 2.03 29.03
CA PHE A 87 -26.58 0.65 28.80
C PHE A 87 -27.95 0.42 29.43
N SER A 88 -28.95 -0.02 28.66
CA SER A 88 -30.28 -0.29 29.23
C SER A 88 -30.30 -1.44 30.24
N ASP A 89 -29.42 -2.44 30.05
CA ASP A 89 -29.33 -3.63 30.89
C ASP A 89 -27.90 -3.90 31.34
N GLU A 90 -27.74 -4.45 32.55
CA GLU A 90 -26.46 -4.95 33.05
C GLU A 90 -25.88 -6.07 32.17
N LYS A 91 -26.75 -6.88 31.56
CA LYS A 91 -26.34 -7.93 30.59
C LYS A 91 -25.70 -7.33 29.33
N ILE A 92 -26.17 -6.16 28.89
CA ILE A 92 -25.60 -5.45 27.73
C ILE A 92 -24.24 -4.86 28.14
N PHE A 93 -24.15 -4.30 29.35
CA PHE A 93 -22.88 -3.83 29.90
C PHE A 93 -21.82 -4.95 29.98
N ALA A 94 -22.20 -6.14 30.46
CA ALA A 94 -21.31 -7.30 30.49
C ALA A 94 -20.83 -7.71 29.08
N LYS A 95 -21.72 -7.73 28.08
CA LYS A 95 -21.37 -8.01 26.68
C LYS A 95 -20.45 -6.96 26.07
N TYR A 96 -20.70 -5.69 26.35
CA TYR A 96 -19.83 -4.59 25.95
C TYR A 96 -18.43 -4.74 26.55
N ARG A 97 -18.33 -5.02 27.85
CA ARG A 97 -17.06 -5.24 28.52
C ARG A 97 -16.32 -6.44 27.92
N HIS A 98 -17.02 -7.54 27.69
CA HIS A 98 -16.46 -8.73 27.04
C HIS A 98 -15.88 -8.45 25.66
N LEU A 99 -16.52 -7.59 24.86
CA LEU A 99 -16.03 -7.21 23.53
C LEU A 99 -14.64 -6.55 23.57
N LEU A 100 -14.33 -5.85 24.66
CA LEU A 100 -13.07 -5.14 24.86
C LEU A 100 -11.99 -5.99 25.53
N LEU A 101 -12.34 -7.13 26.12
CA LEU A 101 -11.40 -7.98 26.83
C LEU A 101 -10.44 -8.68 25.84
N PRO A 102 -9.12 -8.61 26.08
CA PRO A 102 -8.16 -9.47 25.41
C PRO A 102 -8.28 -10.90 25.96
N GLU A 103 -8.85 -11.80 25.16
CA GLU A 103 -8.98 -13.21 25.50
C GLU A 103 -8.16 -14.09 24.56
N CYS A 104 -7.64 -15.19 25.10
CA CYS A 104 -7.02 -16.24 24.31
C CYS A 104 -8.09 -17.23 23.82
N LEU A 105 -8.25 -17.35 22.50
CA LEU A 105 -9.15 -18.32 21.86
C LEU A 105 -8.50 -19.69 21.60
N ARG A 106 -7.23 -19.88 21.99
CA ARG A 106 -6.43 -21.08 21.69
C ARG A 106 -6.18 -21.95 22.92
N CYS A 107 -6.36 -21.43 24.12
CA CYS A 107 -6.32 -22.21 25.35
C CYS A 107 -7.63 -22.97 25.54
N SER A 108 -7.53 -24.18 26.11
CA SER A 108 -8.71 -24.97 26.49
C SER A 108 -9.58 -24.28 27.55
N GLU A 109 -8.97 -23.43 28.37
CA GLU A 109 -9.67 -22.49 29.25
C GLU A 109 -9.37 -21.06 28.80
N PRO A 110 -10.40 -20.23 28.54
CA PRO A 110 -10.20 -18.87 28.05
C PRO A 110 -9.53 -18.03 29.13
N THR A 111 -8.24 -17.74 28.92
CA THR A 111 -7.47 -16.83 29.75
C THR A 111 -7.79 -15.40 29.33
N VAL A 112 -8.28 -14.61 30.27
CA VAL A 112 -8.58 -13.19 30.08
C VAL A 112 -7.42 -12.37 30.63
N PHE A 113 -6.92 -11.42 29.84
CA PHE A 113 -5.82 -10.56 30.21
C PHE A 113 -6.32 -9.13 30.49
N SER A 114 -5.57 -8.38 31.29
CA SER A 114 -5.91 -6.98 31.56
C SER A 114 -5.44 -6.08 30.41
N LYS A 115 -4.33 -6.43 29.77
CA LYS A 115 -3.70 -5.66 28.69
C LYS A 115 -3.48 -6.52 27.45
N PHE A 116 -3.52 -5.88 26.28
CA PHE A 116 -3.23 -6.56 25.02
C PHE A 116 -1.78 -7.07 24.94
N GLU A 117 -0.82 -6.37 25.55
CA GLU A 117 0.59 -6.78 25.59
C GLU A 117 0.79 -8.11 26.34
N GLU A 118 0.01 -8.35 27.40
CA GLU A 118 0.02 -9.61 28.14
C GLU A 118 -0.52 -10.76 27.28
N LEU A 119 -1.59 -10.52 26.53
CA LEU A 119 -2.10 -11.47 25.55
C LEU A 119 -1.05 -11.77 24.46
N GLU A 120 -0.36 -10.75 23.94
CA GLU A 120 0.70 -10.94 22.94
C GLU A 120 1.85 -11.80 23.48
N TYR A 121 2.25 -11.55 24.73
CA TYR A 121 3.29 -12.35 25.38
C TYR A 121 2.84 -13.80 25.61
N HIS A 122 1.60 -13.99 26.06
CA HIS A 122 1.01 -15.31 26.26
C HIS A 122 0.91 -16.10 24.94
N MET A 123 0.40 -15.48 23.87
CA MET A 123 0.35 -16.07 22.52
C MET A 123 1.72 -16.50 22.02
N ARG A 124 2.73 -15.66 22.24
CA ARG A 124 4.10 -15.96 21.85
C ARG A 124 4.70 -17.14 22.62
N LYS A 125 4.48 -17.20 23.93
CA LYS A 125 5.09 -18.22 24.79
C LYS A 125 4.38 -19.56 24.76
N GLN A 126 3.05 -19.56 24.74
CA GLN A 126 2.24 -20.78 24.88
C GLN A 126 1.86 -21.38 23.52
N HIS A 127 1.70 -20.54 22.49
CA HIS A 127 1.22 -20.99 21.19
C HIS A 127 2.22 -20.76 20.05
N GLU A 128 3.37 -20.13 20.31
CA GLU A 128 4.35 -19.74 19.29
C GLU A 128 3.75 -18.90 18.15
N LEU A 129 2.68 -18.14 18.47
CA LEU A 129 1.97 -17.30 17.54
C LEU A 129 2.32 -15.82 17.75
N PHE A 130 2.34 -15.07 16.65
CA PHE A 130 2.75 -13.68 16.61
C PHE A 130 1.72 -12.84 15.86
N CYS A 131 1.46 -11.62 16.33
CA CYS A 131 0.67 -10.64 15.59
C CYS A 131 1.57 -9.75 14.71
N CYS A 132 1.06 -9.28 13.59
CA CYS A 132 1.78 -8.27 12.79
C CYS A 132 1.83 -6.93 13.54
N LYS A 133 3.04 -6.35 13.67
CA LYS A 133 3.26 -5.09 14.40
C LYS A 133 2.69 -3.87 13.69
N LEU A 134 2.69 -3.87 12.34
CA LEU A 134 2.06 -2.82 11.55
C LEU A 134 0.54 -2.90 11.72
N CYS A 135 -0.06 -4.06 11.47
CA CYS A 135 -1.49 -4.28 11.72
C CYS A 135 -1.92 -3.90 13.15
N SER A 136 -1.13 -4.28 14.17
CA SER A 136 -1.44 -3.96 15.57
C SER A 136 -1.47 -2.44 15.85
N LYS A 137 -0.61 -1.66 15.20
CA LYS A 137 -0.54 -0.20 15.36
C LYS A 137 -1.67 0.51 14.61
N HIS A 138 -1.88 0.14 13.35
CA HIS A 138 -2.72 0.89 12.43
C HIS A 138 -4.17 0.36 12.36
N LEU A 139 -4.39 -0.95 12.50
CA LEU A 139 -5.75 -1.52 12.47
C LEU A 139 -6.42 -1.45 13.84
N LYS A 140 -7.48 -0.64 13.92
CA LYS A 140 -8.33 -0.47 15.10
C LYS A 140 -9.42 -1.55 15.14
N ILE A 141 -9.00 -2.78 15.36
CA ILE A 141 -9.86 -3.97 15.49
C ILE A 141 -9.82 -4.54 16.90
N PHE A 142 -10.87 -5.29 17.28
CA PHE A 142 -10.94 -5.91 18.61
C PHE A 142 -9.88 -7.00 18.78
N SER A 143 -9.49 -7.27 20.04
CA SER A 143 -8.47 -8.28 20.36
C SER A 143 -8.81 -9.66 19.81
N HIS A 144 -10.08 -10.06 19.85
CA HIS A 144 -10.57 -11.35 19.35
C HIS A 144 -10.70 -11.40 17.81
N GLU A 145 -10.78 -10.25 17.13
CA GLU A 145 -10.81 -10.18 15.65
C GLU A 145 -9.40 -10.22 15.05
N ARG A 146 -8.35 -10.11 15.87
CA ARG A 146 -6.96 -10.11 15.39
C ARG A 146 -6.53 -11.51 14.97
N LYS A 147 -5.94 -11.57 13.78
CA LYS A 147 -5.28 -12.77 13.26
C LYS A 147 -3.91 -12.96 13.93
N TRP A 148 -3.61 -14.22 14.23
CA TRP A 148 -2.36 -14.68 14.83
C TRP A 148 -1.66 -15.61 13.87
N TYR A 149 -0.37 -15.40 13.66
CA TYR A 149 0.40 -16.08 12.63
C TYR A 149 1.57 -16.84 13.25
N ASN A 150 1.90 -18.00 12.69
CA ASN A 150 3.20 -18.62 12.96
C ASN A 150 4.31 -17.80 12.27
N ARG A 151 5.58 -18.02 12.62
CA ARG A 151 6.74 -17.26 12.11
C ARG A 151 6.81 -17.22 10.58
N LYS A 152 6.55 -18.35 9.91
CA LYS A 152 6.53 -18.45 8.44
C LYS A 152 5.35 -17.70 7.84
N GLU A 153 4.18 -17.82 8.45
CA GLU A 153 2.95 -17.16 8.00
C GLU A 153 3.06 -15.64 8.16
N LEU A 154 3.67 -15.16 9.26
CA LEU A 154 3.90 -13.73 9.48
C LEU A 154 4.84 -13.13 8.44
N ALA A 155 5.89 -13.87 8.05
CA ALA A 155 6.78 -13.43 6.98
C ALA A 155 6.04 -13.33 5.64
N ARG A 156 5.21 -14.33 5.32
CA ARG A 156 4.35 -14.32 4.12
C ARG A 156 3.34 -13.17 4.16
N HIS A 157 2.66 -12.97 5.29
CA HIS A 157 1.71 -11.87 5.50
C HIS A 157 2.36 -10.50 5.21
N ARG A 158 3.57 -10.27 5.71
CA ARG A 158 4.30 -9.02 5.46
C ARG A 158 4.72 -8.83 4.00
N ALA A 159 5.02 -9.91 3.28
CA ALA A 159 5.56 -9.83 1.93
C ALA A 159 4.48 -9.84 0.84
N HIS A 160 3.46 -10.68 0.99
CA HIS A 160 2.45 -10.96 -0.05
C HIS A 160 1.01 -10.86 0.46
N GLY A 161 0.82 -10.61 1.76
CA GLY A 161 -0.51 -10.58 2.37
C GLY A 161 -1.00 -11.95 2.83
N ASP A 162 -2.25 -11.97 3.28
CA ASP A 162 -2.93 -13.20 3.68
C ASP A 162 -3.63 -13.85 2.48
N PRO A 163 -3.53 -15.18 2.32
CA PRO A 163 -4.20 -15.88 1.22
C PRO A 163 -5.73 -15.75 1.29
N ASP A 164 -6.29 -15.55 2.49
CA ASP A 164 -7.72 -15.44 2.71
C ASP A 164 -8.28 -14.03 2.44
N ASP A 165 -7.43 -13.00 2.45
CA ASP A 165 -7.84 -11.60 2.28
C ASP A 165 -7.25 -11.02 0.99
N THR A 166 -8.02 -11.07 -0.10
CA THR A 166 -7.59 -10.51 -1.41
C THR A 166 -7.41 -8.98 -1.38
N SER A 167 -7.93 -8.30 -0.36
CA SER A 167 -7.83 -6.84 -0.22
C SER A 167 -6.47 -6.36 0.29
N HIS A 168 -5.71 -7.19 1.03
CA HIS A 168 -4.46 -6.76 1.65
C HIS A 168 -3.28 -7.51 1.04
N ARG A 169 -2.54 -6.84 0.14
CA ARG A 169 -1.40 -7.41 -0.61
C ARG A 169 -0.09 -7.46 0.19
N GLY A 170 -0.18 -7.42 1.51
CA GLY A 170 0.96 -7.33 2.42
C GLY A 170 1.45 -5.90 2.62
N HIS A 171 2.58 -5.76 3.31
CA HIS A 171 3.13 -4.48 3.73
C HIS A 171 4.28 -4.07 2.79
N PRO A 172 4.09 -3.03 1.95
CA PRO A 172 5.08 -2.63 0.98
C PRO A 172 6.34 -2.12 1.68
N LEU A 173 7.48 -2.42 1.08
CA LEU A 173 8.81 -2.09 1.59
C LEU A 173 9.35 -0.86 0.84
N CYS A 174 9.80 0.14 1.57
CA CYS A 174 10.64 1.22 1.04
C CYS A 174 12.00 0.66 0.67
N LYS A 175 12.35 0.70 -0.62
CA LYS A 175 13.65 0.18 -1.12
C LYS A 175 14.86 1.05 -0.75
N PHE A 176 14.62 2.27 -0.26
CA PHE A 176 15.68 3.20 0.14
C PHE A 176 16.06 3.06 1.62
N CYS A 177 15.08 2.72 2.46
CA CYS A 177 15.17 2.73 3.91
C CYS A 177 14.93 1.36 4.55
N ASP A 178 14.55 0.35 3.75
CA ASP A 178 14.21 -1.02 4.16
C ASP A 178 13.11 -1.12 5.24
N ASP A 179 12.32 -0.06 5.38
CA ASP A 179 11.17 0.00 6.28
C ASP A 179 9.88 -0.44 5.56
N ARG A 180 8.98 -1.12 6.30
CA ARG A 180 7.68 -1.58 5.80
C ARG A 180 6.55 -0.68 6.28
N TYR A 181 5.61 -0.38 5.40
CA TYR A 181 4.45 0.47 5.64
C TYR A 181 3.15 -0.33 5.59
N LEU A 182 2.04 0.20 6.12
CA LEU A 182 0.78 -0.54 6.16
C LEU A 182 0.29 -0.87 4.74
N ASP A 183 0.20 0.16 3.91
CA ASP A 183 -0.33 0.12 2.55
C ASP A 183 0.51 1.01 1.62
N ASN A 184 0.30 0.88 0.30
CA ASN A 184 1.00 1.68 -0.71
C ASN A 184 0.78 3.19 -0.52
N ASP A 185 -0.39 3.61 -0.05
CA ASP A 185 -0.67 5.02 0.23
C ASP A 185 0.22 5.60 1.33
N GLU A 186 0.51 4.80 2.36
CA GLU A 186 1.39 5.22 3.46
C GLU A 186 2.85 5.23 3.02
N LEU A 187 3.26 4.24 2.20
CA LEU A 187 4.56 4.25 1.56
C LEU A 187 4.74 5.49 0.67
N LEU A 188 3.76 5.84 -0.17
CA LEU A 188 3.84 7.03 -1.04
C LEU A 188 3.95 8.33 -0.23
N LYS A 189 3.23 8.44 0.90
CA LYS A 189 3.37 9.58 1.81
C LYS A 189 4.78 9.67 2.40
N HIS A 190 5.35 8.52 2.77
CA HIS A 190 6.73 8.45 3.24
C HIS A 190 7.72 8.85 2.13
N LEU A 191 7.60 8.29 0.92
CA LEU A 191 8.45 8.61 -0.22
C LEU A 191 8.45 10.11 -0.55
N ARG A 192 7.30 10.76 -0.51
CA ARG A 192 7.20 12.21 -0.75
C ARG A 192 7.77 13.07 0.39
N ARG A 193 7.84 12.53 1.61
CA ARG A 193 8.27 13.27 2.80
C ARG A 193 9.77 13.13 3.07
N ASP A 194 10.29 11.92 2.87
CA ASP A 194 11.63 11.53 3.31
C ASP A 194 12.59 11.27 2.14
N HIS A 195 12.08 11.16 0.90
CA HIS A 195 12.90 11.00 -0.30
C HIS A 195 12.76 12.18 -1.28
N TYR A 196 13.81 12.39 -2.05
CA TYR A 196 13.86 13.46 -3.04
C TYR A 196 13.08 13.07 -4.29
N PHE A 197 12.37 14.03 -4.88
CA PHE A 197 11.65 13.83 -6.14
C PHE A 197 11.88 15.01 -7.06
N CYS A 198 11.72 14.79 -8.37
CA CYS A 198 11.81 15.84 -9.36
C CYS A 198 10.45 16.56 -9.48
N HIS A 199 10.42 17.86 -9.18
CA HIS A 199 9.21 18.68 -9.23
C HIS A 199 8.68 18.88 -10.66
N PHE A 200 9.55 18.80 -11.68
CA PHE A 200 9.14 18.90 -13.08
C PHE A 200 8.47 17.62 -13.55
N CYS A 201 9.05 16.47 -13.23
CA CYS A 201 8.48 15.14 -13.51
C CYS A 201 7.16 14.90 -12.78
N ASP A 202 7.07 15.28 -11.49
CA ASP A 202 5.82 15.13 -10.72
C ASP A 202 4.68 15.96 -11.35
N ALA A 203 4.98 17.13 -11.92
CA ALA A 203 4.01 17.94 -12.65
C ALA A 203 3.57 17.31 -13.99
N ASP A 204 4.45 16.53 -14.61
CA ASP A 204 4.18 15.77 -15.84
C ASP A 204 3.53 14.39 -15.57
N GLY A 205 3.32 14.06 -14.29
CA GLY A 205 2.68 12.81 -13.86
C GLY A 205 3.65 11.65 -13.61
N SER A 206 4.96 11.82 -13.85
CA SER A 206 5.96 10.82 -13.51
C SER A 206 6.39 10.94 -12.05
N GLN A 207 6.10 9.90 -11.28
CA GLN A 207 6.43 9.83 -9.86
C GLN A 207 7.74 9.06 -9.68
N GLU A 208 8.85 9.78 -9.68
CA GLU A 208 10.19 9.21 -9.48
C GLU A 208 10.83 9.75 -8.22
N TYR A 209 11.33 8.83 -7.39
CA TYR A 209 11.97 9.14 -6.12
C TYR A 209 13.44 8.72 -6.15
N TYR A 210 14.26 9.50 -5.45
CA TYR A 210 15.71 9.34 -5.37
C TYR A 210 16.15 9.34 -3.89
N SER A 211 17.15 8.53 -3.57
CA SER A 211 17.66 8.41 -2.19
C SER A 211 18.33 9.70 -1.71
N ASP A 212 19.16 10.30 -2.57
CA ASP A 212 20.06 11.40 -2.23
C ASP A 212 20.07 12.46 -3.33
N TYR A 213 20.52 13.67 -2.97
CA TYR A 213 20.67 14.79 -3.88
C TYR A 213 21.55 14.50 -5.13
N PRO A 214 22.71 13.79 -5.03
CA PRO A 214 23.53 13.52 -6.20
C PRO A 214 22.78 12.78 -7.32
N TYR A 215 21.94 11.80 -6.97
CA TYR A 215 21.14 11.06 -7.94
C TYR A 215 20.05 11.93 -8.58
N LEU A 216 19.40 12.79 -7.78
CA LEU A 216 18.45 13.77 -8.33
C LEU A 216 19.17 14.77 -9.26
N SER A 217 20.39 15.19 -8.92
CA SER A 217 21.18 16.11 -9.74
C SER A 217 21.57 15.49 -11.08
N GLU A 218 21.87 14.18 -11.10
CA GLU A 218 22.13 13.43 -12.32
C GLU A 218 20.87 13.34 -13.19
N HIS A 219 19.71 13.08 -12.58
CA HIS A 219 18.43 13.17 -13.28
C HIS A 219 18.17 14.56 -13.87
N PHE A 220 18.46 15.65 -13.13
CA PHE A 220 18.34 17.00 -13.67
C PHE A 220 19.30 17.29 -14.83
N LYS A 221 20.41 16.54 -14.99
CA LYS A 221 21.33 16.67 -16.13
C LYS A 221 20.87 15.86 -17.34
N GLU A 222 20.28 14.69 -17.10
CA GLU A 222 19.87 13.77 -18.17
C GLU A 222 18.51 14.13 -18.76
N SER A 223 17.55 14.49 -17.90
CA SER A 223 16.14 14.69 -18.28
C SER A 223 15.73 16.16 -18.30
N HIS A 224 16.54 17.04 -17.69
CA HIS A 224 16.28 18.47 -17.58
C HIS A 224 17.55 19.29 -17.90
N TYR A 225 17.48 20.60 -17.72
CA TYR A 225 18.63 21.50 -17.92
C TYR A 225 19.11 22.03 -16.57
N LEU A 226 20.23 21.52 -16.06
CA LEU A 226 20.87 21.97 -14.82
C LEU A 226 22.02 22.96 -15.12
N CYS A 227 22.07 24.10 -14.42
CA CYS A 227 23.19 25.03 -14.52
C CYS A 227 24.26 24.74 -13.47
N GLU A 228 25.46 24.39 -13.93
CA GLU A 228 26.63 24.11 -13.07
C GLU A 228 27.66 25.28 -13.06
N GLU A 229 27.27 26.47 -13.52
CA GLU A 229 28.20 27.58 -13.69
C GLU A 229 28.31 28.45 -12.42
N GLY A 230 29.50 28.52 -11.83
CA GLY A 230 29.82 29.48 -10.75
C GLY A 230 28.95 29.32 -9.50
N ARG A 231 28.24 30.38 -9.10
CA ARG A 231 27.36 30.38 -7.91
C ARG A 231 26.16 29.46 -8.06
N CYS A 232 25.77 29.13 -9.29
CA CYS A 232 24.63 28.26 -9.56
C CYS A 232 24.92 26.78 -9.22
N ALA A 233 26.19 26.38 -9.17
CA ALA A 233 26.58 25.05 -8.73
C ALA A 233 26.52 24.85 -7.20
N SER A 234 26.63 25.95 -6.44
CA SER A 234 26.64 25.88 -4.97
C SER A 234 25.24 25.86 -4.35
N GLU A 235 24.24 26.37 -5.05
CA GLU A 235 22.85 26.34 -4.57
C GLU A 235 22.18 25.04 -5.00
N GLN A 236 21.63 24.31 -4.03
CA GLN A 236 20.90 23.07 -4.29
C GLN A 236 19.49 23.38 -4.79
N PHE A 237 19.00 22.60 -5.75
CA PHE A 237 17.61 22.61 -6.26
C PHE A 237 17.13 23.86 -7.02
N THR A 238 17.86 24.97 -7.04
CA THR A 238 17.38 26.26 -7.58
C THR A 238 17.68 26.47 -9.07
N HIS A 239 18.69 25.79 -9.62
CA HIS A 239 19.19 26.05 -10.97
C HIS A 239 18.89 24.94 -11.99
N ALA A 240 17.78 24.22 -11.81
CA ALA A 240 17.26 23.26 -12.78
C ALA A 240 16.07 23.85 -13.55
N PHE A 241 16.01 23.60 -14.86
CA PHE A 241 14.99 24.15 -15.76
C PHE A 241 14.33 23.07 -16.59
N ARG A 242 13.03 23.23 -16.83
CA ARG A 242 12.22 22.31 -17.64
C ARG A 242 12.57 22.37 -19.12
N SER A 243 12.84 23.57 -19.66
CA SER A 243 13.09 23.78 -21.08
C SER A 243 14.47 24.39 -21.36
N GLU A 244 14.99 24.13 -22.55
CA GLU A 244 16.25 24.72 -23.02
C GLU A 244 16.16 26.26 -23.09
N ILE A 245 14.96 26.79 -23.37
CA ILE A 245 14.70 28.21 -23.49
C ILE A 245 14.89 28.89 -22.12
N ASP A 246 14.32 28.32 -21.06
CA ASP A 246 14.45 28.85 -19.71
C ASP A 246 15.91 28.79 -19.22
N PHE A 247 16.60 27.69 -19.54
CA PHE A 247 18.02 27.54 -19.25
C PHE A 247 18.88 28.58 -19.98
N LYS A 248 18.65 28.79 -21.28
CA LYS A 248 19.34 29.83 -22.08
C LYS A 248 19.05 31.24 -21.56
N ALA A 249 17.80 31.51 -21.18
CA ALA A 249 17.40 32.78 -20.58
C ALA A 249 18.14 33.03 -19.25
N HIS A 250 18.22 32.01 -18.38
CA HIS A 250 18.99 32.08 -17.14
C HIS A 250 20.48 32.33 -17.43
N LYS A 251 21.08 31.54 -18.34
CA LYS A 251 22.49 31.69 -18.71
C LYS A 251 22.80 33.08 -19.27
N ALA A 252 21.91 33.65 -20.09
CA ALA A 252 22.03 35.00 -20.63
C ALA A 252 21.86 36.11 -19.58
N ALA A 253 21.22 35.85 -18.44
CA ALA A 253 21.00 36.82 -17.38
C ALA A 253 22.06 36.73 -16.27
N ALA A 254 22.42 35.51 -15.86
CA ALA A 254 23.28 35.26 -14.70
C ALA A 254 24.76 35.01 -15.05
N HIS A 255 25.05 34.49 -16.26
CA HIS A 255 26.40 34.04 -16.64
C HIS A 255 26.98 34.70 -17.88
N SER A 256 26.27 35.63 -18.52
CA SER A 256 26.80 36.33 -19.68
C SER A 256 28.00 37.21 -19.31
N LYS A 257 29.21 36.76 -19.62
CA LYS A 257 30.46 37.50 -19.37
C LYS A 257 30.63 38.62 -20.39
N ASN A 258 30.14 38.43 -21.63
CA ASN A 258 30.23 39.40 -22.72
C ASN A 258 28.87 39.73 -23.38
N ARG A 259 28.73 40.97 -23.87
CA ARG A 259 27.51 41.49 -24.54
C ARG A 259 27.17 40.75 -25.84
N ALA A 260 28.16 40.19 -26.53
CA ALA A 260 27.97 39.36 -27.72
C ALA A 260 27.43 37.97 -27.37
N GLU A 261 27.96 37.36 -26.31
CA GLU A 261 27.54 36.06 -25.76
C GLU A 261 26.09 36.12 -25.25
N ALA A 262 25.72 37.24 -24.59
CA ALA A 262 24.34 37.51 -24.18
C ALA A 262 23.38 37.60 -25.37
N ARG A 263 23.82 38.16 -26.52
CA ARG A 263 22.99 38.25 -27.73
C ARG A 263 22.82 36.88 -28.39
N GLN A 264 23.86 36.05 -28.40
CA GLN A 264 23.80 34.70 -28.93
C GLN A 264 22.94 33.76 -28.07
N ASN A 265 23.06 33.81 -26.75
CA ASN A 265 22.22 32.99 -25.85
C ASN A 265 20.73 33.39 -25.88
N ARG A 266 20.40 34.61 -26.33
CA ARG A 266 19.00 35.05 -26.55
C ARG A 266 18.45 34.64 -27.92
N GLN A 267 19.26 34.05 -28.78
CA GLN A 267 18.81 33.57 -30.08
C GLN A 267 18.15 32.20 -29.92
N ILE A 268 16.83 32.18 -30.12
CA ILE A 268 16.03 30.94 -30.18
C ILE A 268 15.91 30.59 -31.66
N ASP A 269 16.48 29.47 -32.09
CA ASP A 269 16.33 28.97 -33.46
C ASP A 269 14.97 28.31 -33.60
N VAL A 270 13.99 29.06 -34.12
CA VAL A 270 12.64 28.54 -34.38
C VAL A 270 12.57 28.14 -35.85
N GLN A 271 12.77 26.85 -36.13
CA GLN A 271 12.64 26.30 -37.47
C GLN A 271 11.15 26.21 -37.86
N PHE A 272 10.63 27.26 -38.50
CA PHE A 272 9.32 27.23 -39.13
C PHE A 272 9.41 26.54 -40.49
N ASN A 273 9.01 25.27 -40.57
CA ASN A 273 8.76 24.62 -41.85
C ASN A 273 7.42 25.11 -42.43
N TYR A 274 7.44 26.26 -43.09
CA TYR A 274 6.32 26.67 -43.94
C TYR A 274 6.30 25.79 -45.19
N THR A 275 5.23 25.01 -45.37
CA THR A 275 4.94 24.38 -46.66
C THR A 275 4.70 25.50 -47.68
N SER A 276 5.73 25.76 -48.49
CA SER A 276 5.69 26.75 -49.56
C SER A 276 4.57 26.40 -50.54
N ARG A 277 3.50 27.20 -50.57
CA ARG A 277 2.49 27.11 -51.63
C ARG A 277 3.17 27.50 -52.93
N GLN A 278 3.38 26.52 -53.80
CA GLN A 278 3.87 26.73 -55.15
C GLN A 278 2.96 27.72 -55.89
N THR A 279 3.52 28.87 -56.24
CA THR A 279 2.96 29.73 -57.28
C THR A 279 3.08 29.00 -58.62
N ARG A 280 1.96 28.47 -59.13
CA ARG A 280 1.81 28.15 -60.56
C ARG A 280 0.68 28.99 -61.13
N ARG A 281 1.06 30.06 -61.84
CA ARG A 281 0.32 30.57 -63.00
C ARG A 281 0.29 29.45 -64.05
N ASN A 282 -0.85 28.78 -64.23
CA ASN A 282 -1.55 28.70 -65.52
C ASN A 282 -2.85 27.92 -65.34
N GLU A 283 -3.82 28.25 -66.19
CA GLU A 283 -5.19 27.75 -66.33
C GLU A 283 -5.43 26.27 -66.03
N GLY A 284 -6.63 25.98 -65.51
CA GLY A 284 -7.22 24.65 -65.56
C GLY A 284 -8.20 24.39 -64.42
N MET A 285 -9.50 24.42 -64.74
CA MET A 285 -10.59 23.93 -63.90
C MET A 285 -10.24 22.59 -63.25
N LEU A 286 -10.47 22.47 -61.94
CA LEU A 286 -10.56 21.17 -61.27
C LEU A 286 -11.91 21.11 -60.57
N SER A 287 -12.83 20.40 -61.25
CA SER A 287 -14.05 19.83 -60.69
C SER A 287 -13.69 18.81 -59.61
N GLY A 288 -14.63 18.62 -58.69
CA GLY A 288 -14.48 17.74 -57.53
C GLY A 288 -14.35 16.27 -57.89
N GLU A 289 -14.02 15.53 -56.83
CA GLU A 289 -13.88 14.08 -56.76
C GLU A 289 -12.50 13.61 -57.22
N ASP A 290 -11.57 13.44 -56.27
CA ASP A 290 -10.71 12.25 -56.24
C ASP A 290 -9.87 12.11 -54.95
N TYR A 291 -10.19 11.01 -54.26
CA TYR A 291 -9.35 10.09 -53.47
C TYR A 291 -8.67 10.53 -52.16
N ASP A 292 -9.35 10.18 -51.05
CA ASP A 292 -8.92 9.18 -50.06
C ASP A 292 -7.55 8.53 -50.34
N GLU A 293 -6.49 8.97 -49.65
CA GLU A 293 -5.33 8.14 -49.25
C GLU A 293 -4.36 8.96 -48.38
N LEU A 294 -4.62 9.04 -47.07
CA LEU A 294 -3.60 9.47 -46.09
C LEU A 294 -3.82 8.78 -44.75
N ARG A 295 -3.75 7.44 -44.78
CA ARG A 295 -3.65 6.64 -43.57
C ARG A 295 -2.73 5.43 -43.76
N GLN A 296 -1.48 5.65 -44.17
CA GLN A 296 -0.38 4.69 -44.00
C GLN A 296 0.98 5.30 -44.45
N ARG A 297 1.62 6.12 -43.59
CA ARG A 297 3.08 6.26 -43.59
C ARG A 297 3.59 6.78 -42.25
N GLY A 298 3.75 5.87 -41.30
CA GLY A 298 4.39 6.11 -40.00
C GLY A 298 5.19 4.89 -39.60
N GLY A 299 6.27 4.60 -40.34
CA GLY A 299 7.25 3.59 -40.00
C GLY A 299 8.50 4.23 -39.39
N GLY A 300 8.99 3.62 -38.31
CA GLY A 300 10.41 3.41 -38.06
C GLY A 300 11.22 4.58 -37.49
N GLY A 301 11.66 4.43 -36.24
CA GLY A 301 12.67 5.28 -35.61
C GLY A 301 13.13 4.79 -34.24
N GLY A 302 13.54 3.53 -34.13
CA GLY A 302 14.11 2.96 -32.90
C GLY A 302 15.57 3.41 -32.70
N GLY A 303 15.78 4.32 -31.74
CA GLY A 303 17.11 4.71 -31.27
C GLY A 303 17.66 3.70 -30.27
N ARG A 304 18.82 3.13 -30.58
CA ARG A 304 19.56 2.19 -29.72
C ARG A 304 20.29 2.96 -28.61
N GLY A 305 19.86 2.78 -27.37
CA GLY A 305 20.62 3.13 -26.17
C GLY A 305 21.40 1.91 -25.66
N ARG A 306 22.71 2.07 -25.48
CA ARG A 306 23.67 1.06 -25.01
C ARG A 306 23.70 1.09 -23.47
N PRO A 307 23.60 -0.04 -22.74
CA PRO A 307 23.67 -0.01 -21.28
C PRO A 307 25.14 0.12 -20.84
N HIS A 308 25.47 1.23 -20.18
CA HIS A 308 26.70 1.34 -19.41
C HIS A 308 26.44 0.74 -18.02
N GLY A 309 27.27 -0.23 -17.64
CA GLY A 309 27.25 -0.81 -16.30
C GLY A 309 27.77 0.19 -15.28
N GLY A 310 26.98 0.39 -14.22
CA GLY A 310 27.29 1.20 -13.04
C GLY A 310 26.11 1.09 -12.07
N GLN A 311 26.41 0.97 -10.78
CA GLN A 311 25.52 0.68 -9.64
C GLN A 311 24.02 1.02 -9.78
N LYS A 312 23.18 0.06 -9.33
CA LYS A 312 21.72 0.05 -9.35
C LYS A 312 21.10 1.30 -8.70
N SER A 313 20.86 2.34 -9.49
CA SER A 313 19.92 3.40 -9.16
C SER A 313 18.50 2.81 -9.20
N TRP A 314 17.84 2.72 -8.05
CA TRP A 314 16.48 2.23 -7.94
C TRP A 314 15.49 3.38 -8.11
N ARG A 315 14.93 3.50 -9.32
CA ARG A 315 13.81 4.37 -9.63
C ARG A 315 12.52 3.64 -9.21
N TYR A 316 11.82 4.13 -8.18
CA TYR A 316 10.44 3.69 -7.95
C TYR A 316 9.55 4.48 -8.90
N SER A 317 8.96 3.82 -9.91
CA SER A 317 7.96 4.41 -10.80
C SER A 317 6.65 3.67 -10.64
N ARG A 318 5.61 4.39 -10.22
CA ARG A 318 4.25 3.84 -10.11
C ARG A 318 3.73 3.33 -11.46
N GLU A 319 4.15 3.93 -12.56
CA GLU A 319 3.80 3.50 -13.92
C GLU A 319 4.37 2.11 -14.25
N GLU A 320 5.48 1.71 -13.63
CA GLU A 320 6.08 0.40 -13.80
C GLU A 320 5.25 -0.68 -13.11
N GLU A 321 4.79 -0.42 -11.88
CA GLU A 321 3.85 -1.31 -11.17
C GLU A 321 2.51 -1.41 -11.90
N ASP A 322 1.96 -0.29 -12.38
CA ASP A 322 0.71 -0.30 -13.16
C ASP A 322 0.88 -1.06 -14.49
N ARG A 323 2.07 -1.00 -15.11
CA ARG A 323 2.40 -1.77 -16.32
C ARG A 323 2.53 -3.27 -16.03
N GLU A 324 3.14 -3.65 -14.92
CA GLU A 324 3.19 -5.05 -14.47
C GLU A 324 1.79 -5.59 -14.16
N VAL A 325 0.93 -4.79 -13.52
CA VAL A 325 -0.48 -5.13 -13.26
C VAL A 325 -1.25 -5.27 -14.57
N ALA A 326 -1.09 -4.36 -15.51
CA ALA A 326 -1.71 -4.44 -16.83
C ALA A 326 -1.22 -5.67 -17.61
N ALA A 327 0.07 -6.02 -17.48
CA ALA A 327 0.64 -7.22 -18.09
C ALA A 327 0.08 -8.50 -17.45
N ALA A 328 -0.06 -8.56 -16.13
CA ALA A 328 -0.66 -9.68 -15.42
C ALA A 328 -2.15 -9.86 -15.79
N MET A 329 -2.94 -8.77 -15.84
CA MET A 329 -4.33 -8.82 -16.30
C MET A 329 -4.41 -9.31 -17.75
N LYS A 330 -3.53 -8.82 -18.64
CA LYS A 330 -3.47 -9.27 -20.03
C LYS A 330 -3.11 -10.75 -20.15
N ALA A 331 -2.21 -11.25 -19.30
CA ALA A 331 -1.84 -12.66 -19.25
C ALA A 331 -3.02 -13.54 -18.78
N SER A 332 -3.74 -13.14 -17.72
CA SER A 332 -4.94 -13.84 -17.26
C SER A 332 -6.05 -13.85 -18.32
N MET A 333 -6.26 -12.73 -19.02
CA MET A 333 -7.22 -12.66 -20.13
C MET A 333 -6.80 -13.53 -21.32
N ALA A 334 -5.50 -13.66 -21.59
CA ALA A 334 -4.98 -14.55 -22.63
C ALA A 334 -5.14 -16.03 -22.27
N GLN A 335 -4.95 -16.39 -21.00
CA GLN A 335 -5.14 -17.75 -20.50
C GLN A 335 -6.61 -18.17 -20.57
N CYS A 336 -7.53 -17.32 -20.13
CA CYS A 336 -8.97 -17.56 -20.25
C CYS A 336 -9.40 -17.74 -21.72
N ARG A 337 -8.86 -16.93 -22.65
CA ARG A 337 -9.10 -17.07 -24.09
C ARG A 337 -8.53 -18.37 -24.69
N GLN A 338 -7.47 -18.92 -24.11
CA GLN A 338 -6.90 -20.21 -24.54
C GLN A 338 -7.75 -21.38 -24.03
N GLU A 339 -8.25 -21.30 -22.80
CA GLU A 339 -9.17 -22.29 -22.22
C GLU A 339 -10.50 -22.33 -23.00
N GLU A 340 -11.03 -21.17 -23.41
CA GLU A 340 -12.23 -21.10 -24.27
C GLU A 340 -12.00 -21.61 -25.71
N ARG A 341 -10.73 -21.67 -26.18
CA ARG A 341 -10.36 -22.15 -27.52
C ARG A 341 -9.98 -23.63 -27.58
N ALA A 342 -9.93 -24.35 -26.45
CA ALA A 342 -9.70 -25.79 -26.44
C ALA A 342 -10.97 -26.54 -26.92
N PRO A 343 -10.94 -27.33 -28.02
CA PRO A 343 -12.10 -28.08 -28.47
C PRO A 343 -12.34 -29.34 -27.62
N MET A 344 -13.63 -29.68 -27.40
CA MET A 344 -14.09 -30.99 -26.92
C MET A 344 -13.48 -32.12 -27.76
N GLN A 345 -12.39 -32.73 -27.28
CA GLN A 345 -11.93 -34.02 -27.78
C GLN A 345 -11.52 -34.89 -26.59
N ASP A 346 -12.53 -35.40 -25.88
CA ASP A 346 -12.44 -36.76 -25.35
C ASP A 346 -13.85 -37.32 -25.09
N ARG A 347 -14.37 -38.06 -26.08
CA ARG A 347 -15.44 -39.04 -25.88
C ARG A 347 -15.09 -40.26 -26.74
N GLY A 348 -14.35 -41.19 -26.14
CA GLY A 348 -14.14 -42.57 -26.59
C GLY A 348 -14.40 -43.57 -25.45
N PRO A 349 -14.83 -44.82 -25.73
CA PRO A 349 -15.87 -45.46 -24.92
C PRO A 349 -15.39 -46.37 -23.78
N MET A 350 -16.32 -46.50 -22.84
CA MET A 350 -16.40 -47.40 -21.68
C MET A 350 -16.07 -48.87 -21.99
N GLN A 351 -15.14 -49.47 -21.24
CA GLN A 351 -15.11 -50.91 -21.00
C GLN A 351 -14.83 -51.21 -19.52
N GLU A 352 -15.79 -51.90 -18.91
CA GLU A 352 -15.77 -52.41 -17.56
C GLU A 352 -14.83 -53.61 -17.41
N ARG A 353 -14.12 -53.69 -16.28
CA ARG A 353 -13.83 -54.96 -15.60
C ARG A 353 -13.45 -54.72 -14.14
N GLY A 354 -14.15 -55.44 -13.25
CA GLY A 354 -14.02 -55.37 -11.80
C GLY A 354 -12.79 -56.09 -11.21
N PRO A 355 -12.81 -56.39 -9.89
CA PRO A 355 -11.76 -55.91 -8.98
C PRO A 355 -10.79 -57.02 -8.51
N MET A 356 -9.60 -56.65 -8.03
CA MET A 356 -8.74 -57.58 -7.30
C MET A 356 -7.96 -56.94 -6.15
N GLN A 357 -7.83 -57.75 -5.11
CA GLN A 357 -7.37 -57.48 -3.76
C GLN A 357 -5.83 -57.37 -3.61
N GLU A 358 -5.51 -56.81 -2.45
CA GLU A 358 -4.30 -56.77 -1.64
C GLU A 358 -3.20 -57.86 -1.79
N ARG A 359 -1.98 -57.41 -1.41
CA ARG A 359 -0.76 -58.11 -0.94
C ARG A 359 0.27 -58.61 -1.96
N GLY A 360 1.52 -58.28 -1.64
CA GLY A 360 2.69 -59.07 -2.06
C GLY A 360 3.97 -58.25 -2.20
N ALA A 361 4.91 -58.44 -1.29
CA ALA A 361 6.20 -57.76 -1.22
C ALA A 361 7.30 -58.43 -2.08
N MET A 362 8.43 -57.71 -2.18
CA MET A 362 9.82 -58.11 -2.48
C MET A 362 10.35 -58.15 -3.93
N GLN A 363 11.28 -57.21 -4.18
CA GLN A 363 12.67 -57.33 -4.71
C GLN A 363 12.88 -58.07 -6.06
N GLU A 364 13.65 -57.58 -7.05
CA GLU A 364 15.08 -57.24 -7.04
C GLU A 364 15.52 -56.58 -8.38
N ARG A 365 16.65 -55.82 -8.35
CA ARG A 365 17.67 -55.61 -9.43
C ARG A 365 17.24 -54.84 -10.70
N SER A 366 18.03 -53.99 -11.38
CA SER A 366 19.41 -53.50 -11.29
C SER A 366 19.55 -52.25 -12.20
N ALA A 367 20.55 -51.40 -11.91
CA ALA A 367 20.84 -50.07 -12.49
C ALA A 367 21.24 -50.03 -13.99
N PRO A 368 21.42 -48.81 -14.57
CA PRO A 368 22.80 -48.31 -14.66
C PRO A 368 23.04 -46.82 -14.26
N LYS A 369 24.20 -46.65 -13.59
CA LYS A 369 25.24 -45.59 -13.57
C LYS A 369 25.04 -44.32 -14.43
N HIS A 370 25.61 -43.13 -14.16
CA HIS A 370 26.25 -42.40 -13.05
C HIS A 370 26.81 -41.09 -13.69
N CYS A 371 26.81 -39.96 -12.98
CA CYS A 371 27.86 -38.89 -12.92
C CYS A 371 27.24 -37.61 -12.33
N ARG A 372 27.35 -37.36 -11.01
CA ARG A 372 28.49 -36.82 -10.21
C ARG A 372 28.42 -35.29 -10.14
N GLU A 373 27.95 -34.78 -9.01
CA GLU A 373 28.40 -33.49 -8.46
C GLU A 373 29.18 -33.77 -7.18
N GLU A 374 30.40 -33.25 -7.14
CA GLU A 374 31.31 -33.36 -6.00
C GLU A 374 30.91 -32.39 -4.88
N ARG A 375 30.94 -32.93 -3.67
CA ARG A 375 31.06 -32.17 -2.43
C ARG A 375 32.54 -32.10 -2.07
N THR A 376 33.05 -30.91 -1.78
CA THR A 376 34.23 -30.72 -0.94
C THR A 376 33.86 -29.86 0.26
N GLU A 377 34.30 -30.34 1.42
CA GLU A 377 34.04 -29.84 2.76
C GLU A 377 34.89 -28.62 3.15
N ARG A 378 34.34 -27.85 4.11
CA ARG A 378 34.98 -27.06 5.19
C ARG A 378 35.75 -25.76 4.84
N ALA A 379 35.31 -24.66 5.45
CA ALA A 379 35.99 -24.05 6.61
C ALA A 379 35.16 -22.86 7.16
N ASP A 380 34.98 -22.86 8.48
CA ASP A 380 34.48 -21.74 9.29
C ASP A 380 35.57 -20.66 9.41
N PRO A 381 35.26 -19.35 9.35
CA PRO A 381 36.15 -18.33 9.86
C PRO A 381 35.62 -17.73 11.17
N GLU A 382 36.52 -17.75 12.14
CA GLU A 382 36.37 -17.26 13.50
C GLU A 382 36.08 -15.75 13.62
N ASP A 383 35.43 -15.45 14.74
CA ASP A 383 35.10 -14.16 15.33
C ASP A 383 36.35 -13.46 15.91
N PRO A 384 36.64 -12.17 15.63
CA PRO A 384 37.72 -11.47 16.29
C PRO A 384 37.23 -10.68 17.52
N LYS A 385 37.62 -11.16 18.71
CA LYS A 385 37.66 -10.38 19.96
C LYS A 385 38.97 -9.60 20.09
N ASN A 386 38.91 -8.30 20.39
CA ASN A 386 39.60 -7.65 21.54
C ASN A 386 39.13 -6.18 21.69
N ARG A 387 38.51 -5.78 22.82
CA ARG A 387 39.10 -5.03 23.98
C ARG A 387 39.89 -3.78 23.55
N THR A 388 39.65 -2.56 24.04
CA THR A 388 39.47 -2.13 25.44
C THR A 388 39.00 -0.66 25.44
N GLY A 389 38.20 -0.22 26.41
CA GLY A 389 37.82 1.20 26.54
C GLY A 389 36.87 1.50 27.69
N LEU A 390 37.40 1.44 28.91
CA LEU A 390 36.77 1.76 30.19
C LEU A 390 36.65 3.29 30.39
N ILE A 391 35.46 3.84 30.61
CA ILE A 391 35.29 5.14 31.30
C ILE A 391 34.09 5.05 32.26
N LYS A 392 34.37 5.28 33.55
CA LYS A 392 33.43 5.34 34.69
C LYS A 392 32.93 6.79 34.92
N PRO A 393 31.89 6.99 35.75
CA PRO A 393 31.11 8.22 35.84
C PRO A 393 31.68 9.26 36.83
N THR A 394 31.38 10.54 36.61
CA THR A 394 31.65 11.68 37.52
C THR A 394 30.46 12.66 37.43
N SER A 395 29.60 12.72 38.46
CA SER A 395 29.54 13.71 39.55
C SER A 395 29.05 15.14 39.18
N LYS A 396 27.82 15.50 39.62
CA LYS A 396 27.43 16.85 40.11
C LYS A 396 28.16 17.15 41.45
N PRO A 397 28.05 18.31 42.17
CA PRO A 397 27.31 19.61 42.04
C PRO A 397 28.30 20.83 42.27
N PRO A 398 27.98 22.07 42.74
CA PRO A 398 26.75 22.67 43.31
C PRO A 398 26.30 24.03 42.74
N GLY A 399 25.14 24.48 43.21
CA GLY A 399 24.52 25.74 42.83
C GLY A 399 24.97 26.93 43.66
N GLU A 400 24.60 28.12 43.18
CA GLU A 400 24.58 29.36 43.95
C GLU A 400 23.23 30.06 43.78
N LYS A 401 22.76 30.59 44.90
CA LYS A 401 21.65 31.53 45.04
C LYS A 401 22.13 32.93 44.64
N GLY A 402 21.23 33.75 44.09
CA GLY A 402 21.49 35.18 43.91
C GLY A 402 20.26 35.92 43.41
N THR A 403 19.53 36.49 44.37
CA THR A 403 18.53 37.59 44.29
C THR A 403 18.71 38.59 43.14
N CYS A 404 17.60 38.90 42.45
CA CYS A 404 16.93 40.21 42.42
C CYS A 404 15.51 40.04 41.89
#